data_AF-A0A0Q6GKM5-F1
#
_entry.id   AF-A0A0Q6GKM5-F1
#
_cell.length_a   1.000
_cell.length_b   1.000
_cell.length_c   1.000
_cell.angle_alpha   90.00
_cell.angle_beta   90.00
_cell.angle_gamma   90.00
#
_symmetry.space_group_name_H-M   'P 1'
#
loop_
_entity.id
_entity.type
_entity.pdbx_description
1 polymer ?
#
loop_
_entity_poly.entity_id
_entity_poly.type
_entity_poly.pdbx_seq_one_letter_code
_entity_poly.pdbx_strand_id
1 'polypeptide(L)'
;MSASIDFAAASFTRTDDADVTAAEHEIDAMHDEIERLDATILAAVERRNEVARTVGLAQAAQGRSASNVREMSALQRFGDLGQEGRTLGMLLLRMGRGRMAH
;
A
#
# COMPACT_ATOMS: atom_id res chain seq x y z
N MET A 1 13.93 -53.94 -41.91
CA MET A 1 12.69 -53.26 -41.49
C MET A 1 13.11 -52.20 -40.47
N SER A 2 13.38 -50.98 -40.93
CA SER A 2 13.75 -49.84 -40.08
C SER A 2 12.54 -48.91 -40.01
N ALA A 3 11.99 -48.73 -38.83
CA ALA A 3 11.00 -47.70 -38.57
C ALA A 3 11.76 -46.41 -38.24
N SER A 4 11.82 -45.50 -39.23
CA SER A 4 12.25 -44.13 -39.02
C SER A 4 11.19 -43.41 -38.19
N ILE A 5 11.55 -42.96 -36.99
CA ILE A 5 10.72 -42.05 -36.22
C ILE A 5 10.98 -40.66 -36.78
N ASP A 6 10.05 -40.16 -37.59
CA ASP A 6 10.04 -38.77 -38.03
C ASP A 6 9.71 -37.88 -36.83
N PHE A 7 10.73 -37.22 -36.29
CA PHE A 7 10.61 -36.16 -35.27
C PHE A 7 10.23 -34.83 -35.96
N ALA A 8 9.20 -34.85 -36.80
CA ALA A 8 8.63 -33.66 -37.40
C ALA A 8 7.41 -33.21 -36.56
N ALA A 9 7.45 -31.97 -36.11
CA ALA A 9 6.38 -31.23 -35.42
C ALA A 9 6.30 -31.29 -33.87
N ALA A 10 7.43 -31.26 -33.17
CA ALA A 10 7.46 -30.66 -31.83
C ALA A 10 7.45 -29.12 -31.95
N SER A 11 6.33 -28.55 -32.40
CA SER A 11 6.11 -27.09 -32.48
C SER A 11 5.35 -26.56 -31.26
N PHE A 12 5.50 -27.20 -30.08
CA PHE A 12 4.65 -26.88 -28.92
C PHE A 12 5.36 -26.14 -27.77
N THR A 13 6.67 -25.91 -27.78
CA THR A 13 7.34 -25.34 -26.60
C THR A 13 8.47 -24.38 -26.95
N ARG A 14 8.12 -23.26 -27.57
CA ARG A 14 8.94 -22.04 -27.52
C ARG A 14 8.07 -20.80 -27.48
N THR A 15 7.18 -20.71 -26.50
CA THR A 15 7.12 -19.43 -25.77
C THR A 15 8.50 -19.29 -25.15
N ASP A 16 9.30 -18.40 -25.72
CA ASP A 16 10.75 -18.33 -25.59
C ASP A 16 11.15 -18.22 -24.11
N ASP A 17 12.15 -19.00 -23.67
CA ASP A 17 12.70 -18.86 -22.31
C ASP A 17 13.14 -17.39 -22.06
N ALA A 18 13.55 -16.69 -23.13
CA ALA A 18 13.87 -15.26 -23.10
C ALA A 18 12.66 -14.36 -22.78
N ASP A 19 11.46 -14.70 -23.27
CA ASP A 19 10.23 -13.95 -22.96
C ASP A 19 9.81 -14.17 -21.50
N VAL A 20 10.02 -15.38 -20.98
CA VAL A 20 9.77 -15.71 -19.56
C VAL A 20 10.72 -14.91 -18.65
N THR A 21 12.03 -14.93 -18.94
CA THR A 21 13.01 -14.14 -18.16
C THR A 21 12.78 -12.63 -18.24
N ALA A 22 12.32 -12.12 -19.38
CA ALA A 22 11.97 -10.70 -19.50
C ALA A 22 10.76 -10.33 -18.63
N ALA A 23 9.72 -11.17 -18.60
CA ALA A 23 8.56 -10.97 -17.74
C ALA A 23 8.90 -11.10 -16.25
N GLU A 24 9.79 -12.03 -15.88
CA GLU A 24 10.30 -12.17 -14.51
C GLU A 24 11.03 -10.90 -14.05
N HIS A 25 11.91 -10.34 -14.89
CA HIS A 25 12.58 -9.07 -14.57
C HIS A 25 11.62 -7.88 -14.44
N GLU A 26 10.54 -7.84 -15.22
CA GLU A 26 9.52 -6.78 -15.10
C GLU A 26 8.74 -6.91 -13.79
N ILE A 27 8.37 -8.14 -13.41
CA ILE A 27 7.70 -8.42 -12.13
C ILE A 27 8.59 -8.04 -10.95
N ASP A 28 9.88 -8.37 -11.00
CA ASP A 28 10.84 -8.00 -9.95
C ASP A 28 10.96 -6.48 -9.82
N ALA A 29 11.02 -5.75 -10.94
CA ALA A 29 11.03 -4.29 -10.93
C ALA A 29 9.74 -3.69 -10.35
N MET A 30 8.57 -4.31 -10.58
CA MET A 30 7.30 -3.91 -9.97
C MET A 30 7.31 -4.15 -8.46
N HIS A 31 7.88 -5.27 -7.99
CA HIS A 31 8.02 -5.53 -6.56
C HIS A 31 8.94 -4.51 -5.88
N ASP A 32 10.09 -4.19 -6.49
CA ASP A 32 10.98 -3.14 -6.01
C ASP A 32 10.26 -1.78 -5.92
N GLU A 33 9.39 -1.47 -6.88
CA GLU A 33 8.55 -0.28 -6.84
C GLU A 33 7.54 -0.31 -5.68
N ILE A 34 6.87 -1.43 -5.45
CA ILE A 34 5.96 -1.60 -4.31
C ILE A 34 6.71 -1.37 -2.99
N GLU A 35 7.90 -1.97 -2.83
CA GLU A 35 8.69 -1.78 -1.61
C GLU A 35 9.09 -0.32 -1.36
N ARG A 36 9.47 0.42 -2.42
CA ARG A 36 9.75 1.87 -2.33
C ARG A 36 8.50 2.66 -1.94
N LEU A 37 7.34 2.32 -2.51
CA LEU A 37 6.07 2.97 -2.19
C LEU A 37 5.67 2.67 -0.74
N ASP A 38 5.83 1.44 -0.28
CA ASP A 38 5.53 1.03 1.09
C ASP A 38 6.43 1.74 2.10
N ALA A 39 7.73 1.87 1.82
CA ALA A 39 8.64 2.66 2.65
C ALA A 39 8.20 4.13 2.74
N THR A 40 7.73 4.70 1.63
CA THR A 40 7.21 6.07 1.57
C THR A 40 5.92 6.22 2.38
N ILE A 41 5.00 5.26 2.26
CA ILE A 41 3.74 5.22 3.02
C ILE A 41 4.05 5.13 4.51
N LEU A 42 4.96 4.24 4.92
CA LEU A 42 5.34 4.06 6.31
C LEU A 42 5.88 5.35 6.92
N ALA A 43 6.86 5.98 6.26
CA ALA A 43 7.43 7.26 6.70
C ALA A 43 6.36 8.37 6.80
N ALA A 44 5.44 8.43 5.83
CA ALA A 44 4.34 9.39 5.84
C ALA A 44 3.37 9.14 7.01
N VAL A 45 3.06 7.88 7.32
CA VAL A 45 2.19 7.50 8.44
C VAL A 45 2.83 7.84 9.78
N GLU A 46 4.11 7.54 9.97
CA GLU A 46 4.85 7.88 11.19
C GLU A 46 4.82 9.38 11.44
N ARG A 47 5.20 10.17 10.42
CA ARG A 47 5.19 11.63 10.52
C ARG A 47 3.79 12.18 10.77
N ARG A 48 2.77 11.66 10.08
CA ARG A 48 1.37 12.05 10.31
C ARG A 48 0.94 11.81 11.75
N ASN A 49 1.32 10.68 12.34
CA ASN A 49 0.98 10.34 13.71
C ASN A 49 1.66 11.26 14.72
N GLU A 50 2.94 11.58 14.51
CA GLU A 50 3.67 12.55 15.34
C GLU A 50 3.03 13.94 15.29
N VAL A 51 2.69 14.43 14.08
CA VAL A 51 2.00 15.71 13.91
C VAL A 51 0.63 15.69 14.59
N ALA A 52 -0.14 14.62 14.42
CA ALA A 52 -1.46 14.49 15.03
C ALA A 52 -1.40 14.55 16.56
N ARG A 53 -0.44 13.86 17.18
CA ARG A 53 -0.20 13.93 18.64
C ARG A 53 0.18 15.33 19.09
N THR A 54 1.10 15.97 18.37
CA THR A 54 1.55 17.34 18.69
C THR A 54 0.39 18.32 18.64
N VAL A 55 -0.45 18.24 17.61
CA VAL A 55 -1.67 19.06 17.48
C VAL A 55 -2.64 18.77 18.62
N GLY A 56 -2.87 17.49 18.97
CA GLY A 56 -3.74 17.11 20.08
C GLY A 56 -3.28 17.68 21.42
N LEU A 57 -1.98 17.60 21.72
CA LEU A 57 -1.40 18.18 22.94
C LEU A 57 -1.55 19.70 22.98
N ALA A 58 -1.27 20.38 21.86
CA ALA A 58 -1.44 21.83 21.75
C ALA A 58 -2.91 22.27 21.92
N GLN A 59 -3.86 21.48 21.42
CA GLN A 59 -5.28 21.71 21.63
C GLN A 59 -5.68 21.51 23.10
N ALA A 60 -5.23 20.42 23.72
CA ALA A 60 -5.51 20.12 25.12
C ALA A 60 -4.97 21.21 26.05
N ALA A 61 -3.77 21.75 25.79
CA ALA A 61 -3.20 22.87 26.52
C ALA A 61 -4.05 24.15 26.44
N GLN A 62 -4.87 24.29 25.39
CA GLN A 62 -5.83 25.39 25.21
C GLN A 62 -7.26 25.02 25.64
N GLY A 63 -7.47 23.87 26.28
CA GLY A 63 -8.81 23.37 26.65
C GLY A 63 -9.68 22.97 25.46
N ARG A 64 -9.07 22.68 24.30
CA ARG A 64 -9.75 22.29 23.05
C ARG A 64 -9.53 20.80 22.77
N SER A 65 -10.46 20.20 22.04
CA SER A 65 -10.35 18.84 21.51
C SER A 65 -10.32 18.84 19.98
N ALA A 66 -9.92 17.71 19.38
CA ALA A 66 -10.07 17.49 17.96
C ALA A 66 -11.56 17.63 17.57
N SER A 67 -11.86 18.47 16.56
CA SER A 67 -13.25 18.64 16.13
C SER A 67 -13.68 17.49 15.24
N ASN A 68 -14.89 16.97 15.47
CA ASN A 68 -15.52 15.93 14.64
C ASN A 68 -15.51 16.28 13.14
N VAL A 69 -15.62 17.57 12.79
CA VAL A 69 -15.56 18.05 11.40
C VAL A 69 -14.22 17.72 10.72
N ARG A 70 -13.09 17.89 11.42
CA ARG A 70 -11.77 17.56 10.86
C ARG A 70 -11.57 16.06 10.68
N GLU A 71 -12.14 15.27 11.59
CA GLU A 71 -12.11 13.81 11.50
C GLU A 71 -12.94 13.32 10.31
N MET A 72 -14.14 13.88 10.15
CA MET A 72 -15.02 13.55 9.03
C MET A 72 -14.39 13.93 7.68
N SER A 73 -13.71 15.08 7.60
CA SER A 73 -12.96 15.48 6.40
C SER A 73 -11.79 14.52 6.10
N ALA A 74 -11.12 13.98 7.11
CA ALA A 74 -10.10 12.94 6.89
C ALA A 74 -10.73 11.66 6.34
N LEU A 75 -11.86 11.21 6.91
CA LEU A 75 -12.56 10.01 6.43
C LEU A 75 -13.09 10.17 5.01
N GLN A 76 -13.59 11.36 4.63
CA GLN A 76 -14.02 11.64 3.26
C GLN A 76 -12.86 11.53 2.28
N ARG A 77 -11.71 12.16 2.57
CA ARG A 77 -10.53 12.09 1.70
C ARG A 77 -10.03 10.67 1.44
N PHE A 78 -10.00 9.83 2.48
CA PHE A 78 -9.62 8.43 2.28
C PHE A 78 -10.77 7.59 1.69
N GLY A 79 -12.02 8.02 1.85
CA GLY A 79 -13.19 7.36 1.26
C GLY A 79 -13.22 7.37 -0.27
N ASP A 80 -12.46 8.27 -0.91
CA ASP A 80 -12.26 8.27 -2.37
C ASP A 80 -11.58 6.98 -2.88
N LEU A 81 -10.92 6.22 -1.99
CA LEU A 81 -10.37 4.89 -2.25
C LEU A 81 -11.38 3.75 -1.94
N GLY A 82 -12.66 4.06 -1.72
CA GLY A 82 -13.68 3.08 -1.39
C GLY A 82 -13.73 2.66 0.09
N GLN A 83 -14.18 1.43 0.34
CA GLN A 83 -14.40 0.92 1.71
C GLN A 83 -13.09 0.72 2.47
N GLU A 84 -12.07 0.22 1.79
CA GLU A 84 -10.72 -0.01 2.28
C GLU A 84 -10.06 1.34 2.63
N GLY A 85 -10.26 2.34 1.77
CA GLY A 85 -9.89 3.72 2.02
C GLY A 85 -10.46 4.28 3.32
N ARG A 86 -11.78 4.17 3.50
CA ARG A 86 -12.43 4.59 4.75
C ARG A 86 -11.85 3.85 5.96
N THR A 87 -11.54 2.57 5.82
CA THR A 87 -10.91 1.76 6.88
C THR A 87 -9.50 2.24 7.21
N LEU A 88 -8.69 2.57 6.20
CA LEU A 88 -7.37 3.19 6.36
C LEU A 88 -7.48 4.55 7.08
N GLY A 89 -8.44 5.39 6.68
CA GLY A 89 -8.71 6.66 7.37
C GLY A 89 -9.03 6.47 8.86
N MET A 90 -9.86 5.49 9.20
CA MET A 90 -10.15 5.14 10.60
C MET A 90 -8.92 4.64 11.36
N LEU A 91 -8.08 3.79 10.74
CA LEU A 91 -6.82 3.33 11.32
C LEU A 91 -5.88 4.50 11.64
N LEU A 92 -5.67 5.40 10.69
CA LEU A 92 -4.82 6.57 10.83
C LEU A 92 -5.30 7.54 11.91
N LEU A 93 -6.61 7.71 12.06
CA LEU A 93 -7.19 8.53 13.13
C LEU A 93 -6.97 7.89 14.51
N ARG A 94 -7.11 6.57 14.63
CA ARG A 94 -6.84 5.86 15.90
C ARG A 94 -5.36 5.92 16.30
N MET A 95 -4.44 5.76 15.35
CA MET A 95 -3.01 5.84 15.62
C MET A 95 -2.58 7.24 16.10
N GLY A 96 -3.07 8.29 15.46
CA GLY A 96 -2.67 9.68 15.76
C GLY A 96 -3.17 10.23 17.09
N ARG A 97 -4.29 9.72 17.63
CA ARG A 97 -4.82 10.15 18.94
C ARG A 97 -4.12 9.49 20.14
N GLY A 98 -3.32 8.44 19.89
CA GLY A 98 -2.92 7.49 20.92
C GLY A 98 -4.13 6.68 21.43
N ARG A 99 -3.89 5.57 22.13
CA ARG A 99 -4.92 5.11 23.07
C ARG A 99 -5.02 6.23 24.10
N MET A 100 -6.15 6.92 24.14
CA MET A 100 -6.53 7.67 25.33
C MET A 100 -6.61 6.62 26.43
N ALA A 101 -5.49 6.38 27.12
CA ALA A 101 -5.45 5.52 28.28
C ALA A 101 -6.46 6.11 29.25
N HIS A 102 -7.48 5.33 29.59
CA HIS A 102 -8.09 5.46 30.89
C HIS A 102 -7.04 5.13 31.95
#